data_AF-R7WBZ9-F1
#
_entry.id   AF-R7WBZ9-F1
#
_cell.length_a   1.000
_cell.length_b   1.000
_cell.length_c   1.000
_cell.angle_alpha   90.00
_cell.angle_beta   90.00
_cell.angle_gamma   90.00
#
_symmetry.space_group_name_H-M   'P 1'
#
loop_
_entity.id
_entity.type
_entity.pdbx_description
1 polymer ?
#
loop_
_entity_poly.entity_id
_entity_poly.type
_entity_poly.pdbx_seq_one_letter_code
_entity_poly.pdbx_strand_id
1 'polypeptide(L)'
;MTGKYAAVFVRGVQGYGMSGATNSSDLEASACCKHFTAYDLDNWKGVTRFAFDAKVTEQDLADTYNPPFKSCVEDGGASGIMCSYNRVNGVPTCADHNLLSKTARGDWSFNGYITSDCDAVAIIHDVQGYAKAPEDAVADVLKAGMDVNCGGYIQTHGVSAYRQGKITGEDIDRALRNLFAIRMRLGLFNGNPKYNRYGNIGADQVCNKEHQDLALQAAQDGIVLLKNHAGALPLSKSKLSSSSIAVIGPNGNNASLLLGNYFGPPCISVTPFQALQGYVKDARFVQGCNAAVCNVSDIGEAVHAATSADYVVLFMGLDQDQEKEEVDRLDLGLPGMQESLVNKVADAAKKPVILVLLCGGPVDVTFAKNNPKIGAIVWAGYPGQAGGIAIAQVLFGEHNPGGRLPVTWYPKEFTAVPMTDMRMRADPSTGYPGRTYRFYKGKTVYSFG
;
A
#
# COMPACT_ATOMS: atom_id res chain seq x y z
N MET A 1 11.54 3.06 8.38
CA MET A 1 11.24 3.36 6.96
C MET A 1 9.94 4.13 6.85
N THR A 2 8.80 3.57 7.30
CA THR A 2 7.47 4.19 7.18
C THR A 2 7.37 5.59 7.77
N GLY A 3 7.95 5.88 8.94
CA GLY A 3 7.97 7.24 9.49
C GLY A 3 8.66 8.28 8.58
N LYS A 4 9.76 7.91 7.92
CA LYS A 4 10.43 8.79 6.93
C LYS A 4 9.58 8.99 5.68
N TYR A 5 8.94 7.93 5.19
CA TYR A 5 8.00 8.02 4.07
C TYR A 5 6.85 8.97 4.41
N ALA A 6 6.22 8.79 5.58
CA ALA A 6 5.12 9.63 6.03
C ALA A 6 5.54 11.10 6.11
N ALA A 7 6.68 11.40 6.73
CA ALA A 7 7.19 12.77 6.85
C ALA A 7 7.42 13.44 5.48
N VAL A 8 8.10 12.75 4.55
CA VAL A 8 8.40 13.30 3.22
C VAL A 8 7.14 13.43 2.37
N PHE A 9 6.25 12.45 2.40
CA PHE A 9 4.98 12.49 1.66
C PHE A 9 4.09 13.63 2.14
N VAL A 10 3.93 13.79 3.46
CA VAL A 10 3.18 14.91 4.06
C VAL A 10 3.78 16.25 3.64
N ARG A 11 5.10 16.42 3.72
CA ARG A 11 5.76 17.66 3.30
C ARG A 11 5.54 17.98 1.81
N GLY A 12 5.57 16.96 0.95
CA GLY A 12 5.27 17.09 -0.47
C GLY A 12 3.84 17.56 -0.72
N VAL A 13 2.85 16.86 -0.16
CA VAL A 13 1.42 17.18 -0.32
C VAL A 13 1.08 18.57 0.22
N GLN A 14 1.67 18.96 1.35
CA GLN A 14 1.37 20.23 2.01
C GLN A 14 2.13 21.42 1.43
N GLY A 15 3.05 21.21 0.49
CA GLY A 15 3.83 22.28 -0.13
C GLY A 15 4.98 22.79 0.74
N TYR A 16 5.44 22.02 1.72
CA TYR A 16 6.59 22.36 2.59
C TYR A 16 7.94 22.06 1.93
N GLY A 17 7.96 21.13 0.97
CA GLY A 17 9.18 20.68 0.33
C GLY A 17 10.11 19.92 1.29
N MET A 18 11.32 19.61 0.83
CA MET A 18 12.25 18.74 1.55
C MET A 18 12.87 19.39 2.80
N SER A 19 12.91 20.72 2.87
CA SER A 19 13.47 21.50 3.98
C SER A 19 12.58 21.54 5.23
N GLY A 20 11.34 21.03 5.16
CA GLY A 20 10.37 21.10 6.26
C GLY A 20 9.51 22.36 6.20
N ALA A 21 8.64 22.54 7.20
CA ALA A 21 7.65 23.62 7.23
C ALA A 21 8.30 25.00 6.99
N THR A 22 7.82 25.69 5.95
CA THR A 22 8.26 27.07 5.66
C THR A 22 7.69 28.04 6.69
N ASN A 23 8.23 29.27 6.79
CA ASN A 23 7.66 30.33 7.64
C ASN A 23 6.22 30.74 7.26
N SER A 24 5.64 30.15 6.22
CA SER A 24 4.26 30.37 5.81
C SER A 24 3.35 29.28 6.39
N SER A 25 2.23 29.70 6.98
CA SER A 25 1.16 28.84 7.46
C SER A 25 0.32 28.21 6.34
N ASP A 26 0.53 28.63 5.09
CA ASP A 26 -0.27 28.23 3.94
C ASP A 26 -0.02 26.75 3.58
N LEU A 27 -1.06 26.09 3.12
CA LEU A 27 -1.04 24.69 2.68
C LEU A 27 -1.39 24.60 1.19
N GLU A 28 -0.64 23.79 0.44
CA GLU A 28 -0.98 23.45 -0.94
C GLU A 28 -2.20 22.50 -0.98
N ALA A 29 -2.08 21.39 -0.27
CA ALA A 29 -3.18 20.49 0.06
C ALA A 29 -3.05 20.01 1.51
N SER A 30 -4.13 19.46 2.07
CA SER A 30 -4.10 18.86 3.41
C SER A 30 -3.72 17.37 3.32
N ALA A 31 -2.67 16.96 4.03
CA ALA A 31 -2.29 15.56 4.17
C ALA A 31 -2.89 14.96 5.44
N CYS A 32 -3.45 13.75 5.33
CA CYS A 32 -4.04 13.02 6.45
C CYS A 32 -3.37 11.66 6.63
N CYS A 33 -2.74 11.43 7.79
CA CYS A 33 -2.09 10.15 8.09
C CYS A 33 -3.08 9.13 8.64
N LYS A 34 -3.08 7.93 8.06
CA LYS A 34 -4.05 6.88 8.36
C LYS A 34 -3.44 5.47 8.38
N HIS A 35 -4.01 4.50 9.09
CA HIS A 35 -5.16 4.61 10.01
C HIS A 35 -4.68 4.47 11.46
N PHE A 36 -4.93 5.49 12.27
CA PHE A 36 -4.38 5.65 13.62
C PHE A 36 -5.25 4.92 14.66
N THR A 37 -4.83 3.82 15.27
CA THR A 37 -3.56 3.08 15.12
C THR A 37 -3.81 1.57 15.18
N ALA A 38 -2.74 0.79 14.95
CA ALA A 38 -2.78 -0.68 14.99
C ALA A 38 -3.86 -1.31 14.10
N TYR A 39 -4.10 -0.66 12.95
CA TYR A 39 -4.90 -1.18 11.86
C TYR A 39 -3.98 -1.80 10.81
N ASP A 40 -3.99 -3.13 10.71
CA ASP A 40 -3.17 -3.88 9.75
C ASP A 40 -3.86 -5.16 9.23
N LEU A 41 -5.18 -5.28 9.41
CA LEU A 41 -6.03 -6.38 8.93
C LEU A 41 -7.39 -5.87 8.48
N ASP A 42 -7.91 -6.46 7.40
CA ASP A 42 -9.19 -6.10 6.81
C ASP A 42 -10.28 -7.15 7.11
N ASN A 43 -10.01 -8.43 6.83
CA ASN A 43 -10.94 -9.55 6.98
C ASN A 43 -10.23 -10.92 7.07
N TRP A 44 -9.32 -11.09 8.01
CA TRP A 44 -8.59 -12.34 8.16
C TRP A 44 -9.47 -13.42 8.79
N LYS A 45 -9.74 -14.52 8.06
CA LYS A 45 -10.57 -15.67 8.48
C LYS A 45 -11.86 -15.28 9.22
N GLY A 46 -12.56 -14.26 8.72
CA GLY A 46 -13.83 -13.78 9.28
C GLY A 46 -13.70 -12.79 10.44
N VAL A 47 -12.48 -12.45 10.88
CA VAL A 47 -12.24 -11.34 11.80
C VAL A 47 -12.17 -10.05 10.99
N THR A 48 -13.28 -9.31 10.98
CA THR A 48 -13.38 -8.06 10.23
C THR A 48 -12.70 -6.91 10.97
N ARG A 49 -12.14 -5.96 10.21
CA ARG A 49 -11.62 -4.69 10.71
C ARG A 49 -12.58 -3.92 11.63
N PHE A 50 -13.89 -4.07 11.41
CA PHE A 50 -14.93 -3.38 12.16
C PHE A 50 -15.10 -3.96 13.58
N ALA A 51 -14.88 -5.26 13.76
CA ALA A 51 -15.05 -5.92 15.06
C ALA A 51 -13.72 -6.19 15.79
N PHE A 52 -12.60 -6.10 15.07
CA PHE A 52 -11.28 -6.45 15.58
C PHE A 52 -10.88 -5.59 16.79
N ASP A 53 -10.40 -6.26 17.83
CA ASP A 53 -9.85 -5.65 19.05
C ASP A 53 -8.38 -6.05 19.17
N ALA A 54 -7.52 -5.19 18.66
CA ALA A 54 -6.08 -5.38 18.64
C ALA A 54 -5.54 -5.34 20.07
N LYS A 55 -4.98 -6.46 20.54
CA LYS A 55 -4.32 -6.57 21.85
C LYS A 55 -2.85 -6.24 21.72
N VAL A 56 -2.49 -4.99 22.03
CA VAL A 56 -1.15 -4.45 21.81
C VAL A 56 -0.55 -3.98 23.13
N THR A 57 0.68 -4.40 23.42
CA THR A 57 1.39 -3.91 24.61
C THR A 57 1.79 -2.44 24.43
N GLU A 58 1.94 -1.70 25.53
CA GLU A 58 2.45 -0.32 25.48
C GLU A 58 3.82 -0.24 24.80
N GLN A 59 4.66 -1.26 25.01
CA GLN A 59 5.96 -1.36 24.35
C GLN A 59 5.82 -1.48 22.83
N ASP A 60 4.95 -2.37 22.33
CA ASP A 60 4.76 -2.54 20.88
C ASP A 60 4.07 -1.33 20.25
N LEU A 61 3.15 -0.67 20.96
CA LEU A 61 2.58 0.62 20.54
C LEU A 61 3.68 1.66 20.34
N ALA A 62 4.55 1.84 21.33
CA ALA A 62 5.61 2.84 21.30
C ALA A 62 6.72 2.53 20.27
N ASP A 63 7.02 1.25 20.04
CA ASP A 63 8.17 0.81 19.23
C ASP A 63 7.80 0.43 17.78
N THR A 64 6.53 0.13 17.50
CA THR A 64 6.11 -0.36 16.17
C THR A 64 4.94 0.44 15.59
N TYR A 65 3.83 0.52 16.31
CA TYR A 65 2.57 1.01 15.72
C TYR A 65 2.48 2.54 15.65
N ASN A 66 2.91 3.24 16.69
CA ASN A 66 2.82 4.70 16.77
C ASN A 66 3.98 5.50 16.13
N PRO A 67 5.24 4.99 16.03
CA PRO A 67 6.33 5.77 15.45
C PRO A 67 6.06 6.39 14.07
N PRO A 68 5.39 5.70 13.11
CA PRO A 68 5.07 6.33 11.83
C PRO A 68 4.12 7.54 11.95
N PHE A 69 3.15 7.48 12.85
CA PHE A 69 2.22 8.59 13.11
C PHE A 69 2.90 9.73 13.85
N LYS A 70 3.77 9.41 14.81
CA LYS A 70 4.61 10.40 15.49
C LYS A 70 5.46 11.18 14.49
N SER A 71 6.20 10.49 13.60
CA SER A 71 6.97 11.15 12.53
C SER A 71 6.07 11.91 11.55
N CYS A 72 4.88 11.40 11.23
CA CYS A 72 3.93 12.13 10.40
C CYS A 72 3.56 13.50 11.00
N VAL A 73 3.34 13.56 12.31
CA VAL A 73 3.02 14.79 13.02
C VAL A 73 4.26 15.67 13.20
N GLU A 74 5.29 15.17 13.88
CA GLU A 74 6.43 15.97 14.31
C GLU A 74 7.38 16.30 13.16
N ASP A 75 7.71 15.33 12.32
CA ASP A 75 8.63 15.53 11.21
C ASP A 75 7.88 16.02 9.96
N GLY A 76 6.69 15.49 9.68
CA GLY A 76 5.89 15.83 8.51
C GLY A 76 5.14 17.15 8.64
N GLY A 77 4.70 17.50 9.86
CA GLY A 77 3.84 18.65 10.11
C GLY A 77 2.41 18.43 9.59
N ALA A 78 1.90 17.20 9.65
CA ALA A 78 0.59 16.86 9.09
C ALA A 78 -0.54 17.74 9.60
N SER A 79 -1.50 18.01 8.71
CA SER A 79 -2.71 18.78 8.99
C SER A 79 -3.91 17.91 9.34
N GLY A 80 -3.82 16.60 9.09
CA GLY A 80 -4.86 15.63 9.38
C GLY A 80 -4.31 14.32 9.96
N ILE A 81 -5.08 13.70 10.86
CA ILE A 81 -4.94 12.29 11.26
C ILE A 81 -6.30 11.61 11.12
N MET A 82 -6.32 10.37 10.63
CA MET A 82 -7.54 9.56 10.56
C MET A 82 -7.47 8.44 11.58
N CYS A 83 -8.42 8.39 12.51
CA CYS A 83 -8.57 7.27 13.43
C CYS A 83 -9.17 6.05 12.70
N SER A 84 -8.71 4.85 13.04
CA SER A 84 -9.09 3.59 12.39
C SER A 84 -10.47 3.03 12.82
N TYR A 85 -10.88 1.93 12.20
CA TYR A 85 -12.10 1.20 12.58
C TYR A 85 -11.95 0.38 13.87
N ASN A 86 -10.80 -0.27 14.05
CA ASN A 86 -10.61 -1.28 15.07
C ASN A 86 -10.61 -0.70 16.49
N ARG A 87 -10.71 -1.59 17.48
CA ARG A 87 -10.38 -1.27 18.87
C ARG A 87 -8.91 -1.58 19.12
N VAL A 88 -8.33 -0.87 20.08
CA VAL A 88 -7.04 -1.21 20.69
C VAL A 88 -7.26 -1.40 22.17
N ASN A 89 -6.93 -2.59 22.68
CA ASN A 89 -7.09 -2.95 24.09
C ASN A 89 -8.51 -2.65 24.65
N GLY A 90 -9.54 -2.86 23.82
CA GLY A 90 -10.95 -2.70 24.18
C GLY A 90 -11.57 -1.34 23.86
N VAL A 91 -10.78 -0.33 23.46
CA VAL A 91 -11.28 1.03 23.17
C VAL A 91 -11.25 1.30 21.66
N PRO A 92 -12.35 1.76 21.03
CA PRO A 92 -12.34 2.17 19.63
C PRO A 92 -11.40 3.35 19.42
N THR A 93 -10.55 3.31 18.40
CA THR A 93 -9.50 4.35 18.22
C THR A 93 -10.08 5.75 18.02
N CYS A 94 -11.24 5.87 17.37
CA CYS A 94 -11.95 7.15 17.22
C CYS A 94 -12.59 7.68 18.52
N ALA A 95 -12.74 6.84 19.54
CA ALA A 95 -13.27 7.17 20.86
C ALA A 95 -12.20 7.14 21.98
N ASP A 96 -10.93 6.98 21.62
CA ASP A 96 -9.84 6.90 22.61
C ASP A 96 -9.24 8.28 22.93
N HIS A 97 -9.62 8.84 24.07
CA HIS A 97 -9.09 10.13 24.54
C HIS A 97 -7.58 10.11 24.81
N ASN A 98 -7.02 8.99 25.28
CA ASN A 98 -5.59 8.89 25.54
C ASN A 98 -4.81 8.89 24.21
N LEU A 99 -5.36 8.26 23.18
CA LEU A 99 -4.76 8.23 21.85
C LEU A 99 -4.88 9.58 21.14
N LEU A 100 -6.09 10.13 21.05
CA LEU A 100 -6.36 11.31 20.21
C LEU A 100 -5.98 12.62 20.91
N SER A 101 -6.38 12.80 22.18
CA SER A 101 -6.15 14.07 22.89
C SER A 101 -4.82 14.09 23.64
N LYS A 102 -4.49 13.05 24.42
CA LYS A 102 -3.24 13.05 25.19
C LYS A 102 -2.03 12.81 24.30
N THR A 103 -2.04 11.75 23.48
CA THR A 103 -0.88 11.37 22.67
C THR A 103 -0.73 12.29 21.46
N ALA A 104 -1.71 12.32 20.55
CA ALA A 104 -1.54 13.08 19.31
C ALA A 104 -1.47 14.60 19.57
N ARG A 105 -2.44 15.18 20.28
CA ARG A 105 -2.45 16.64 20.53
C ARG A 105 -1.49 17.07 21.65
N GLY A 106 -1.40 16.31 22.73
CA GLY A 106 -0.49 16.60 23.84
C GLY A 106 0.96 16.26 23.48
N ASP A 107 1.30 14.98 23.52
CA ASP A 107 2.69 14.52 23.44
C ASP A 107 3.36 14.86 22.10
N TRP A 108 2.64 14.76 20.98
CA TRP A 108 3.17 15.06 19.64
C TRP A 108 2.87 16.49 19.18
N SER A 109 2.15 17.27 19.99
CA SER A 109 1.78 18.66 19.66
C SER A 109 1.02 18.79 18.32
N PHE A 110 0.14 17.85 17.99
CA PHE A 110 -0.64 17.87 16.75
C PHE A 110 -1.61 19.06 16.69
N ASN A 111 -1.40 19.94 15.71
CA ASN A 111 -2.15 21.18 15.49
C ASN A 111 -3.01 21.12 14.20
N GLY A 112 -3.70 20.00 13.99
CA GLY A 112 -4.59 19.76 12.86
C GLY A 112 -5.95 19.20 13.25
N TYR A 113 -6.69 18.68 12.26
CA TYR A 113 -7.96 18.01 12.48
C TYR A 113 -7.80 16.48 12.59
N ILE A 114 -8.66 15.85 13.37
CA ILE A 114 -8.78 14.39 13.45
C ILE A 114 -10.10 13.97 12.80
N THR A 115 -10.03 13.08 11.81
CA THR A 115 -11.22 12.54 11.12
C THR A 115 -11.43 11.07 11.45
N SER A 116 -12.69 10.61 11.43
CA SER A 116 -13.00 9.19 11.39
C SER A 116 -12.65 8.60 10.02
N ASP A 117 -12.37 7.30 9.98
CA ASP A 117 -12.58 6.49 8.79
C ASP A 117 -14.09 6.38 8.45
N CYS A 118 -14.44 5.87 7.27
CA CYS A 118 -15.78 5.96 6.67
C CYS A 118 -16.56 4.62 6.76
N ASP A 119 -17.38 4.31 7.77
CA ASP A 119 -18.05 5.15 8.77
C ASP A 119 -17.76 4.66 10.20
N ALA A 120 -16.52 4.89 10.68
CA ALA A 120 -16.04 4.33 11.95
C ALA A 120 -16.84 4.79 13.18
N VAL A 121 -17.52 5.95 13.10
CA VAL A 121 -18.40 6.42 14.19
C VAL A 121 -19.62 5.51 14.36
N ALA A 122 -20.24 5.11 13.24
CA ALA A 122 -21.36 4.17 13.27
C ALA A 122 -20.94 2.81 13.84
N ILE A 123 -19.77 2.32 13.44
CA ILE A 123 -19.21 1.03 13.86
C ILE A 123 -19.09 0.90 15.38
N ILE A 124 -18.79 1.98 16.10
CA ILE A 124 -18.65 2.00 17.57
C ILE A 124 -19.92 1.51 18.28
N HIS A 125 -21.10 1.88 17.76
CA HIS A 125 -22.39 1.44 18.29
C HIS A 125 -22.88 0.20 17.54
N ASP A 126 -23.04 0.30 16.22
CA ASP A 126 -23.80 -0.65 15.41
C ASP A 126 -23.16 -2.05 15.34
N VAL A 127 -21.83 -2.12 15.49
CA VAL A 127 -21.05 -3.37 15.40
C VAL A 127 -20.33 -3.70 16.70
N GLN A 128 -19.64 -2.73 17.29
CA GLN A 128 -18.77 -2.98 18.45
C GLN A 128 -19.53 -3.02 19.78
N GLY A 129 -20.74 -2.44 19.84
CA GLY A 129 -21.54 -2.35 21.06
C GLY A 129 -20.84 -1.60 22.22
N TYR A 130 -19.84 -0.78 21.88
CA TYR A 130 -19.08 0.02 22.83
C TYR A 130 -19.96 1.15 23.38
N ALA A 131 -20.51 1.94 22.47
CA ALA A 131 -21.59 2.88 22.78
C ALA A 131 -22.92 2.12 22.92
N LYS A 132 -23.78 2.54 23.85
CA LYS A 132 -25.09 1.89 24.11
C LYS A 132 -26.24 2.51 23.32
N ALA A 133 -26.09 3.76 22.91
CA ALA A 133 -26.97 4.45 21.99
C ALA A 133 -26.14 5.17 20.91
N PRO A 134 -26.73 5.48 19.73
CA PRO A 134 -26.07 6.27 18.70
C PRO A 134 -25.55 7.62 19.22
N GLU A 135 -26.29 8.29 20.11
CA GLU A 135 -25.86 9.55 20.72
C GLU A 135 -24.67 9.38 21.67
N ASP A 136 -24.48 8.20 22.26
CA ASP A 136 -23.28 7.91 23.07
C ASP A 136 -22.06 7.82 22.16
N ALA A 137 -22.17 7.20 20.98
CA ALA A 137 -21.06 7.14 20.03
C ALA A 137 -20.64 8.55 19.58
N VAL A 138 -21.60 9.44 19.31
CA VAL A 138 -21.30 10.85 19.00
C VAL A 138 -20.58 11.54 20.15
N ALA A 139 -21.03 11.30 21.39
CA ALA A 139 -20.41 11.90 22.57
C ALA A 139 -18.99 11.36 22.80
N ASP A 140 -18.80 10.06 22.67
CA ASP A 140 -17.51 9.39 22.86
C ASP A 140 -16.45 9.95 21.89
N VAL A 141 -16.76 10.03 20.60
CA VAL A 141 -15.78 10.49 19.59
C VAL A 141 -15.45 11.98 19.72
N LEU A 142 -16.45 12.83 19.98
CA LEU A 142 -16.24 14.28 20.14
C LEU A 142 -15.46 14.59 21.42
N LYS A 143 -15.70 13.86 22.52
CA LYS A 143 -14.94 14.05 23.78
C LYS A 143 -13.54 13.43 23.72
N ALA A 144 -13.37 12.38 22.91
CA ALA A 144 -12.06 11.78 22.70
C ALA A 144 -11.10 12.70 21.95
N GLY A 145 -11.61 13.59 21.08
CA GLY A 145 -10.82 14.58 20.35
C GLY A 145 -10.93 14.50 18.83
N MET A 146 -11.83 13.65 18.31
CA MET A 146 -12.20 13.62 16.91
C MET A 146 -12.92 14.92 16.52
N ASP A 147 -12.71 15.40 15.30
CA ASP A 147 -13.26 16.67 14.80
C ASP A 147 -14.22 16.48 13.62
N VAL A 148 -13.97 15.47 12.78
CA VAL A 148 -14.72 15.25 11.54
C VAL A 148 -15.19 13.80 11.47
N ASN A 149 -16.47 13.59 11.17
CA ASN A 149 -16.99 12.27 10.83
C ASN A 149 -16.99 12.12 9.31
N CYS A 150 -16.21 11.16 8.80
CA CYS A 150 -16.42 10.66 7.46
C CYS A 150 -17.65 9.75 7.49
N GLY A 151 -18.82 10.31 7.17
CA GLY A 151 -20.09 9.61 7.27
C GLY A 151 -21.23 10.55 7.66
N GLY A 152 -22.42 9.97 7.87
CA GLY A 152 -23.62 10.70 8.25
C GLY A 152 -23.94 10.66 9.75
N TYR A 153 -23.21 9.87 10.54
CA TYR A 153 -23.63 9.50 11.89
C TYR A 153 -23.76 10.70 12.85
N ILE A 154 -22.77 11.60 12.87
CA ILE A 154 -22.87 12.85 13.66
C ILE A 154 -23.96 13.77 13.13
N GLN A 155 -24.17 13.84 11.81
CA GLN A 155 -25.22 14.68 11.23
C GLN A 155 -26.61 14.20 11.66
N THR A 156 -26.81 12.88 11.71
CA THR A 156 -28.08 12.26 12.12
C THR A 156 -28.32 12.36 13.63
N HIS A 157 -27.32 12.09 14.46
CA HIS A 157 -27.51 11.91 15.91
C HIS A 157 -26.99 13.08 16.77
N GLY A 158 -26.21 14.01 16.23
CA GLY A 158 -25.54 15.06 17.01
C GLY A 158 -26.47 16.04 17.70
N VAL A 159 -27.57 16.44 17.05
CA VAL A 159 -28.58 17.33 17.67
C VAL A 159 -29.25 16.65 18.87
N SER A 160 -29.53 15.35 18.74
CA SER A 160 -30.10 14.54 19.82
C SER A 160 -29.11 14.43 20.99
N ALA A 161 -27.84 14.13 20.71
CA ALA A 161 -26.78 14.07 21.72
C ALA A 161 -26.62 15.39 22.48
N TYR A 162 -26.66 16.52 21.78
CA TYR A 162 -26.59 17.85 22.40
C TYR A 162 -27.81 18.14 23.29
N ARG A 163 -29.03 17.87 22.80
CA ARG A 163 -30.27 18.07 23.58
C ARG A 163 -30.34 17.20 24.83
N GLN A 164 -29.74 16.01 24.79
CA GLN A 164 -29.62 15.11 25.93
C GLN A 164 -28.49 15.51 26.91
N GLY A 165 -27.73 16.58 26.61
CA GLY A 165 -26.60 17.01 27.43
C GLY A 165 -25.39 16.08 27.34
N LYS A 166 -25.34 15.18 26.35
CA LYS A 166 -24.23 14.23 26.17
C LYS A 166 -23.00 14.90 25.57
N ILE A 167 -23.18 15.95 24.77
CA ILE A 167 -22.10 16.82 24.26
C ILE A 167 -22.41 18.27 24.57
N THR A 168 -21.38 19.11 24.67
CA THR A 168 -21.54 20.54 24.93
C THR A 168 -21.25 21.38 23.69
N GLY A 169 -21.52 22.69 23.78
CA GLY A 169 -21.13 23.64 22.73
C GLY A 169 -19.62 23.70 22.56
N GLU A 170 -18.87 23.55 23.65
CA GLU A 170 -17.40 23.55 23.64
C GLU A 170 -16.82 22.33 22.88
N ASP A 171 -17.45 21.15 23.00
CA ASP A 171 -17.06 19.95 22.25
C ASP A 171 -17.17 20.19 20.73
N ILE A 172 -18.29 20.80 20.31
CA ILE A 172 -18.58 21.14 18.91
C ILE A 172 -17.64 22.24 18.42
N ASP A 173 -17.49 23.31 19.20
CA ASP A 173 -16.64 24.44 18.84
C ASP A 173 -15.16 24.02 18.72
N ARG A 174 -14.68 23.10 19.57
CA ARG A 174 -13.33 22.54 19.46
C ARG A 174 -13.14 21.85 18.11
N ALA A 175 -14.06 20.97 17.73
CA ALA A 175 -14.03 20.28 16.45
C ALA A 175 -14.05 21.26 15.26
N LEU A 176 -14.95 22.26 15.30
CA LEU A 176 -15.04 23.29 14.28
C LEU A 176 -13.78 24.15 14.19
N ARG A 177 -13.21 24.59 15.32
CA ARG A 177 -11.97 25.37 15.36
C ARG A 177 -10.82 24.62 14.69
N ASN A 178 -10.63 23.35 15.00
CA ASN A 178 -9.56 22.53 14.42
C ASN A 178 -9.73 22.37 12.89
N LEU A 179 -10.94 22.04 12.43
CA LEU A 179 -11.22 21.89 11.01
C LEU A 179 -11.06 23.22 10.25
N PHE A 180 -11.68 24.29 10.74
CA PHE A 180 -11.68 25.57 10.04
C PHE A 180 -10.32 26.25 10.08
N ALA A 181 -9.49 26.05 11.11
CA ALA A 181 -8.11 26.50 11.10
C ALA A 181 -7.33 25.93 9.90
N ILE A 182 -7.51 24.63 9.58
CA ILE A 182 -6.87 24.03 8.40
C ILE A 182 -7.48 24.58 7.10
N ARG A 183 -8.80 24.80 7.05
CA ARG A 183 -9.45 25.42 5.88
C ARG A 183 -8.99 26.85 5.63
N MET A 184 -8.68 27.61 6.68
CA MET A 184 -8.07 28.94 6.58
C MET A 184 -6.65 28.86 6.05
N ARG A 185 -5.85 27.90 6.52
CA ARG A 185 -4.48 27.64 6.01
C ARG A 185 -4.46 27.19 4.54
N LEU A 186 -5.52 26.56 4.06
CA LEU A 186 -5.73 26.25 2.64
C LEU A 186 -6.18 27.48 1.81
N GLY A 187 -6.33 28.65 2.44
CA GLY A 187 -6.73 29.88 1.77
C GLY A 187 -8.18 29.91 1.28
N LEU A 188 -9.05 29.01 1.77
CA LEU A 188 -10.45 28.91 1.33
C LEU A 188 -11.30 30.16 1.68
N PHE A 189 -10.79 31.02 2.56
CA PHE A 189 -11.44 32.26 3.01
C PHE A 189 -10.68 33.53 2.59
N ASN A 190 -9.67 33.41 1.73
CA ASN A 190 -8.81 34.54 1.33
C ASN A 190 -9.33 35.29 0.09
N GLY A 191 -10.64 35.18 -0.22
CA GLY A 191 -11.25 35.80 -1.39
C GLY A 191 -11.08 34.94 -2.66
N ASN A 192 -10.73 35.58 -3.78
CA ASN A 192 -10.61 34.87 -5.05
C ASN A 192 -9.38 33.94 -5.04
N PRO A 193 -9.56 32.61 -5.16
CA PRO A 193 -8.47 31.64 -5.01
C PRO A 193 -7.36 31.81 -6.05
N LYS A 194 -7.62 32.46 -7.18
CA LYS A 194 -6.60 32.78 -8.20
C LYS A 194 -5.45 33.63 -7.66
N TYR A 195 -5.72 34.45 -6.64
CA TYR A 195 -4.70 35.32 -6.02
C TYR A 195 -3.99 34.68 -4.83
N ASN A 196 -4.39 33.46 -4.42
CA ASN A 196 -3.69 32.71 -3.38
C ASN A 196 -2.35 32.18 -3.90
N ARG A 197 -1.46 31.80 -2.98
CA ARG A 197 -0.12 31.25 -3.26
C ARG A 197 -0.12 30.14 -4.33
N TYR A 198 -1.10 29.25 -4.27
CA TYR A 198 -1.24 28.10 -5.18
C TYR A 198 -2.29 28.32 -6.28
N GLY A 199 -2.83 29.54 -6.41
CA GLY A 199 -3.96 29.87 -7.29
C GLY A 199 -3.67 29.82 -8.79
N ASN A 200 -2.39 29.75 -9.18
CA ASN A 200 -1.95 29.67 -10.58
C ASN A 200 -1.67 28.23 -11.06
N ILE A 201 -1.87 27.21 -10.21
CA ILE A 201 -1.76 25.81 -10.63
C ILE A 201 -2.94 25.49 -11.54
N GLY A 202 -2.65 25.23 -12.82
CA GLY A 202 -3.64 24.99 -13.87
C GLY A 202 -3.70 23.54 -14.34
N ALA A 203 -4.65 23.26 -15.24
CA ALA A 203 -4.82 21.95 -15.85
C ALA A 203 -3.62 21.53 -16.73
N ASP A 204 -2.82 22.49 -17.21
CA ASP A 204 -1.56 22.27 -17.94
C ASP A 204 -0.48 21.58 -17.08
N GLN A 205 -0.63 21.62 -15.75
CA GLN A 205 0.24 20.89 -14.82
C GLN A 205 -0.21 19.43 -14.63
N VAL A 206 -1.45 19.09 -15.01
CA VAL A 206 -1.95 17.71 -14.94
C VAL A 206 -1.39 16.92 -16.11
N CYS A 207 -0.82 15.75 -15.83
CA CYS A 207 -0.28 14.85 -16.86
C CYS A 207 0.83 15.47 -17.74
N ASN A 208 1.51 16.53 -17.29
CA ASN A 208 2.64 17.06 -18.04
C ASN A 208 3.80 16.04 -18.13
N LYS A 209 4.76 16.28 -19.03
CA LYS A 209 5.87 15.35 -19.29
C LYS A 209 6.73 15.10 -18.05
N GLU A 210 7.00 16.14 -17.26
CA GLU A 210 7.80 16.05 -16.04
C GLU A 210 7.17 15.11 -15.00
N HIS A 211 5.86 15.21 -14.79
CA HIS A 211 5.13 14.34 -13.87
C HIS A 211 5.05 12.89 -14.36
N GLN A 212 4.90 12.69 -15.68
CA GLN A 212 4.97 11.35 -16.27
C GLN A 212 6.37 10.74 -16.14
N ASP A 213 7.43 11.53 -16.29
CA ASP A 213 8.81 11.11 -16.11
C ASP A 213 9.12 10.78 -14.65
N LEU A 214 8.60 11.57 -13.70
CA LEU A 214 8.72 11.26 -12.28
C LEU A 214 8.02 9.94 -11.92
N ALA A 215 6.85 9.67 -12.49
CA ALA A 215 6.16 8.39 -12.30
C ALA A 215 6.97 7.21 -12.87
N LEU A 216 7.59 7.39 -14.04
CA LEU A 216 8.50 6.41 -14.62
C LEU A 216 9.72 6.18 -13.73
N GLN A 217 10.34 7.26 -13.24
CA GLN A 217 11.49 7.18 -12.34
C GLN A 217 11.14 6.45 -11.04
N ALA A 218 10.01 6.77 -10.42
CA ALA A 218 9.56 6.09 -9.20
C ALA A 218 9.37 4.58 -9.41
N ALA A 219 8.83 4.17 -10.56
CA ALA A 219 8.71 2.76 -10.92
C ALA A 219 10.08 2.10 -11.14
N GLN A 220 10.99 2.76 -11.86
CA GLN A 220 12.35 2.27 -12.09
C GLN A 220 13.12 2.07 -10.79
N ASP A 221 13.16 3.09 -9.93
CA ASP A 221 13.89 3.10 -8.66
C ASP A 221 13.28 2.12 -7.64
N GLY A 222 11.98 1.82 -7.76
CA GLY A 222 11.25 0.89 -6.90
C GLY A 222 11.37 -0.59 -7.26
N ILE A 223 11.79 -0.93 -8.50
CA ILE A 223 11.94 -2.32 -8.93
C ILE A 223 13.08 -3.00 -8.19
N VAL A 224 12.84 -4.23 -7.72
CA VAL A 224 13.80 -5.03 -6.94
C VAL A 224 14.24 -6.26 -7.73
N LEU A 225 15.55 -6.42 -7.88
CA LEU A 225 16.16 -7.63 -8.46
C LEU A 225 16.42 -8.66 -7.35
N LEU A 226 15.54 -9.66 -7.24
CA LEU A 226 15.59 -10.68 -6.19
C LEU A 226 16.57 -11.82 -6.50
N LYS A 227 16.70 -12.15 -7.78
CA LYS A 227 17.63 -13.17 -8.27
C LYS A 227 18.17 -12.75 -9.62
N ASN A 228 19.47 -12.92 -9.82
CA ASN A 228 20.11 -12.85 -11.14
C ASN A 228 21.25 -13.86 -11.18
N HIS A 229 21.06 -14.97 -11.88
CA HIS A 229 22.01 -16.06 -11.98
C HIS A 229 22.58 -16.16 -13.39
N ALA A 230 23.88 -16.48 -13.50
CA ALA A 230 24.59 -16.67 -14.77
C ALA A 230 24.45 -15.51 -15.79
N GLY A 231 24.23 -14.28 -15.31
CA GLY A 231 24.06 -13.10 -16.18
C GLY A 231 22.77 -13.14 -17.02
N ALA A 232 21.69 -13.72 -16.48
CA ALA A 232 20.39 -13.76 -17.15
C ALA A 232 19.83 -12.35 -17.48
N LEU A 233 20.11 -11.37 -16.61
CA LEU A 233 19.87 -9.96 -16.86
C LEU A 233 21.17 -9.14 -16.79
N PRO A 234 21.30 -8.06 -17.58
CA PRO A 234 20.30 -7.55 -18.52
C PRO A 234 20.25 -8.32 -19.85
N LEU A 235 19.08 -8.29 -20.49
CA LEU A 235 18.84 -8.79 -21.84
C LEU A 235 19.58 -7.91 -22.87
N SER A 236 20.48 -8.51 -23.63
CA SER A 236 21.31 -7.78 -24.60
C SER A 236 20.53 -7.41 -25.86
N LYS A 237 20.23 -6.12 -26.06
CA LYS A 237 19.55 -5.58 -27.26
C LYS A 237 20.14 -6.09 -28.58
N SER A 238 21.47 -6.05 -28.72
CA SER A 238 22.19 -6.49 -29.93
C SER A 238 22.07 -7.98 -30.23
N LYS A 239 21.82 -8.81 -29.21
CA LYS A 239 21.58 -10.25 -29.37
C LYS A 239 20.11 -10.57 -29.60
N LEU A 240 19.22 -9.61 -29.36
CA LEU A 240 17.77 -9.77 -29.35
C LEU A 240 17.06 -9.19 -30.58
N SER A 241 17.72 -8.31 -31.34
CA SER A 241 17.17 -7.72 -32.57
C SER A 241 16.80 -8.75 -33.65
N SER A 242 17.33 -9.98 -33.55
CA SER A 242 17.03 -11.11 -34.43
C SER A 242 16.52 -12.34 -33.67
N SER A 243 16.14 -12.20 -32.40
CA SER A 243 15.59 -13.27 -31.57
C SER A 243 14.11 -13.05 -31.28
N SER A 244 13.46 -14.11 -30.83
CA SER A 244 12.07 -14.10 -30.40
C SER A 244 11.94 -14.10 -28.87
N ILE A 245 10.87 -13.48 -28.37
CA ILE A 245 10.53 -13.44 -26.94
C ILE A 245 9.08 -13.90 -26.71
N ALA A 246 8.90 -14.86 -25.82
CA ALA A 246 7.58 -15.23 -25.31
C ALA A 246 7.32 -14.47 -24.01
N VAL A 247 6.22 -13.70 -23.98
CA VAL A 247 5.70 -13.03 -22.79
C VAL A 247 4.52 -13.85 -22.31
N ILE A 248 4.67 -14.49 -21.15
CA ILE A 248 3.72 -15.49 -20.66
C ILE A 248 3.17 -15.08 -19.29
N GLY A 249 1.86 -15.15 -19.10
CA GLY A 249 1.24 -15.04 -17.78
C GLY A 249 0.18 -13.95 -17.68
N PRO A 250 -0.73 -14.08 -16.69
CA PRO A 250 -1.95 -13.27 -16.61
C PRO A 250 -1.68 -11.78 -16.41
N ASN A 251 -0.51 -11.42 -15.87
CA ASN A 251 -0.16 -10.03 -15.55
C ASN A 251 0.69 -9.37 -16.66
N GLY A 252 0.97 -10.07 -17.76
CA GLY A 252 1.87 -9.59 -18.81
C GLY A 252 1.24 -8.59 -19.79
N ASN A 253 -0.08 -8.57 -19.92
CA ASN A 253 -0.79 -7.69 -20.85
C ASN A 253 -2.03 -7.02 -20.23
N ASN A 254 -1.94 -6.63 -18.95
CA ASN A 254 -3.00 -5.94 -18.23
C ASN A 254 -2.44 -4.67 -17.58
N ALA A 255 -2.87 -3.49 -18.05
CA ALA A 255 -2.35 -2.23 -17.56
C ALA A 255 -3.05 -1.73 -16.29
N SER A 256 -4.33 -2.01 -16.09
CA SER A 256 -5.04 -1.59 -14.88
C SER A 256 -4.49 -2.28 -13.63
N LEU A 257 -4.01 -3.52 -13.78
CA LEU A 257 -3.32 -4.25 -12.72
C LEU A 257 -2.11 -3.49 -12.18
N LEU A 258 -1.38 -2.74 -13.01
CA LEU A 258 -0.18 -2.02 -12.59
C LEU A 258 -0.48 -0.87 -11.60
N LEU A 259 -1.74 -0.47 -11.47
CA LEU A 259 -2.16 0.69 -10.68
C LEU A 259 -2.49 0.36 -9.22
N GLY A 260 -2.71 -0.91 -8.87
CA GLY A 260 -3.12 -1.30 -7.51
C GLY A 260 -4.55 -0.85 -7.17
N ASN A 261 -4.71 -0.08 -6.10
CA ASN A 261 -5.99 0.51 -5.66
C ASN A 261 -5.88 2.02 -5.40
N TYR A 262 -6.99 2.66 -5.05
CA TYR A 262 -7.04 4.10 -4.72
C TYR A 262 -6.46 5.01 -5.82
N PHE A 263 -6.66 4.66 -7.10
CA PHE A 263 -6.15 5.41 -8.24
C PHE A 263 -7.27 6.12 -9.02
N GLY A 264 -6.92 7.23 -9.67
CA GLY A 264 -7.72 7.87 -10.71
C GLY A 264 -7.25 7.45 -12.12
N PRO A 265 -7.95 7.86 -13.19
CA PRO A 265 -7.55 7.54 -14.56
C PRO A 265 -6.08 7.94 -14.84
N PRO A 266 -5.22 7.03 -15.34
CA PRO A 266 -3.81 7.35 -15.57
C PRO A 266 -3.63 8.21 -16.83
N CYS A 267 -2.52 8.95 -16.91
CA CYS A 267 -2.20 9.79 -18.08
C CYS A 267 -1.79 8.94 -19.29
N ILE A 268 -1.08 7.84 -19.03
CA ILE A 268 -0.69 6.84 -20.02
C ILE A 268 -0.94 5.44 -19.46
N SER A 269 -0.97 4.45 -20.34
CA SER A 269 -1.21 3.07 -19.95
C SER A 269 -0.44 2.15 -20.88
N VAL A 270 0.70 1.62 -20.41
CA VAL A 270 1.58 0.75 -21.18
C VAL A 270 1.76 -0.59 -20.47
N THR A 271 1.31 -1.68 -21.10
CA THR A 271 1.48 -3.03 -20.55
C THR A 271 2.93 -3.49 -20.68
N PRO A 272 3.38 -4.45 -19.85
CA PRO A 272 4.71 -5.03 -20.02
C PRO A 272 4.91 -5.65 -21.41
N PHE A 273 3.90 -6.34 -21.95
CA PHE A 273 3.95 -6.88 -23.31
C PHE A 273 4.16 -5.78 -24.37
N GLN A 274 3.38 -4.70 -24.33
CA GLN A 274 3.52 -3.57 -25.26
C GLN A 274 4.91 -2.95 -25.18
N ALA A 275 5.46 -2.78 -23.97
CA ALA A 275 6.80 -2.25 -23.79
C ALA A 275 7.86 -3.19 -24.39
N LEU A 276 7.76 -4.52 -24.14
CA LEU A 276 8.68 -5.52 -24.68
C LEU A 276 8.63 -5.62 -26.22
N GLN A 277 7.46 -5.42 -26.84
CA GLN A 277 7.33 -5.31 -28.31
C GLN A 277 8.12 -4.14 -28.90
N GLY A 278 8.38 -3.10 -28.10
CA GLY A 278 9.27 -2.00 -28.47
C GLY A 278 10.73 -2.43 -28.64
N TYR A 279 11.17 -3.46 -27.93
CA TYR A 279 12.55 -3.98 -27.96
C TYR A 279 12.72 -5.16 -28.91
N VAL A 280 11.72 -6.03 -29.02
CA VAL A 280 11.79 -7.27 -29.80
C VAL A 280 10.58 -7.35 -30.71
N LYS A 281 10.81 -7.36 -32.04
CA LYS A 281 9.73 -7.38 -33.03
C LYS A 281 8.97 -8.70 -33.05
N ASP A 282 9.68 -9.82 -32.86
CA ASP A 282 9.08 -11.15 -32.72
C ASP A 282 8.75 -11.43 -31.24
N ALA A 283 7.79 -10.68 -30.71
CA ALA A 283 7.28 -10.85 -29.36
C ALA A 283 5.87 -11.43 -29.39
N ARG A 284 5.68 -12.58 -28.75
CA ARG A 284 4.38 -13.25 -28.64
C ARG A 284 3.89 -13.22 -27.20
N PHE A 285 2.64 -12.81 -27.02
CA PHE A 285 1.95 -12.93 -25.74
C PHE A 285 1.17 -14.24 -25.67
N VAL A 286 1.26 -14.92 -24.53
CA VAL A 286 0.37 -16.03 -24.15
C VAL A 286 -0.12 -15.79 -22.74
N GLN A 287 -1.44 -15.78 -22.56
CA GLN A 287 -2.04 -15.50 -21.25
C GLN A 287 -1.64 -16.56 -20.21
N GLY A 288 -1.65 -17.85 -20.58
CA GLY A 288 -1.30 -18.98 -19.71
C GLY A 288 -2.36 -19.28 -18.64
N CYS A 289 -2.81 -18.29 -17.88
CA CYS A 289 -3.87 -18.38 -16.86
C CYS A 289 -5.01 -17.41 -17.19
N ASN A 290 -6.27 -17.77 -16.95
CA ASN A 290 -7.40 -16.88 -17.26
C ASN A 290 -7.34 -15.50 -16.56
N ALA A 291 -6.82 -15.43 -15.33
CA ALA A 291 -6.58 -14.21 -14.55
C ALA A 291 -5.48 -14.48 -13.51
N ALA A 292 -5.15 -13.51 -12.65
CA ALA A 292 -4.17 -13.73 -11.58
C ALA A 292 -4.56 -14.92 -10.70
N VAL A 293 -5.83 -15.06 -10.30
CA VAL A 293 -6.29 -16.21 -9.50
C VAL A 293 -5.98 -17.59 -10.13
N CYS A 294 -5.79 -17.67 -11.45
CA CYS A 294 -5.36 -18.84 -12.22
C CYS A 294 -6.12 -20.14 -11.88
N ASN A 295 -7.45 -20.08 -11.86
CA ASN A 295 -8.30 -21.26 -11.69
C ASN A 295 -8.40 -22.10 -12.98
N VAL A 296 -8.17 -21.47 -14.14
CA VAL A 296 -8.12 -22.13 -15.45
C VAL A 296 -6.83 -21.73 -16.13
N SER A 297 -6.11 -22.69 -16.69
CA SER A 297 -4.86 -22.43 -17.41
C SER A 297 -4.78 -23.21 -18.72
N ASP A 298 -4.07 -22.65 -19.69
CA ASP A 298 -3.56 -23.36 -20.85
C ASP A 298 -2.03 -23.48 -20.77
N ILE A 299 -1.56 -24.42 -19.94
CA ILE A 299 -0.12 -24.71 -19.81
C ILE A 299 0.45 -25.23 -21.12
N GLY A 300 -0.35 -25.94 -21.95
CA GLY A 300 0.09 -26.50 -23.22
C GLY A 300 0.51 -25.41 -24.20
N GLU A 301 -0.33 -24.39 -24.37
CA GLU A 301 -0.01 -23.24 -25.22
C GLU A 301 1.23 -22.49 -24.69
N ALA A 302 1.31 -22.25 -23.37
CA ALA A 302 2.43 -21.56 -22.76
C ALA A 302 3.76 -22.32 -22.96
N VAL A 303 3.75 -23.64 -22.77
CA VAL A 303 4.90 -24.51 -23.05
C VAL A 303 5.28 -24.44 -24.53
N HIS A 304 4.32 -24.50 -25.45
CA HIS A 304 4.60 -24.39 -26.88
C HIS A 304 5.25 -23.05 -27.24
N ALA A 305 4.73 -21.93 -26.71
CA ALA A 305 5.35 -20.62 -26.90
C ALA A 305 6.78 -20.56 -26.32
N ALA A 306 7.01 -21.14 -25.15
CA ALA A 306 8.33 -21.21 -24.52
C ALA A 306 9.34 -22.03 -25.32
N THR A 307 8.92 -23.13 -25.94
CA THR A 307 9.79 -23.95 -26.82
C THR A 307 10.11 -23.26 -28.15
N SER A 308 9.22 -22.38 -28.61
CA SER A 308 9.37 -21.68 -29.89
C SER A 308 10.24 -20.43 -29.77
N ALA A 309 10.20 -19.76 -28.62
CA ALA A 309 10.94 -18.53 -28.37
C ALA A 309 12.40 -18.75 -27.96
N ASP A 310 13.25 -17.73 -28.19
CA ASP A 310 14.64 -17.75 -27.72
C ASP A 310 14.77 -17.29 -26.26
N TYR A 311 13.87 -16.42 -25.81
CA TYR A 311 13.79 -15.89 -24.46
C TYR A 311 12.35 -15.96 -23.96
N VAL A 312 12.18 -16.16 -22.66
CA VAL A 312 10.86 -16.24 -22.03
C VAL A 312 10.83 -15.35 -20.80
N VAL A 313 9.82 -14.49 -20.73
CA VAL A 313 9.54 -13.65 -19.57
C VAL A 313 8.14 -13.99 -19.05
N LEU A 314 8.10 -14.45 -17.81
CA LEU A 314 6.88 -14.83 -17.10
C LEU A 314 6.41 -13.66 -16.24
N PHE A 315 5.15 -13.26 -16.39
CA PHE A 315 4.50 -12.22 -15.58
C PHE A 315 3.44 -12.86 -14.68
N MET A 316 3.80 -13.01 -13.42
CA MET A 316 3.03 -13.71 -12.38
C MET A 316 2.78 -12.76 -11.20
N GLY A 317 1.97 -13.19 -10.24
CA GLY A 317 1.73 -12.45 -9.01
C GLY A 317 0.26 -12.40 -8.64
N LEU A 318 -0.18 -11.24 -8.18
CA LEU A 318 -1.50 -11.00 -7.58
C LEU A 318 -2.20 -9.83 -8.27
N ASP A 319 -3.49 -9.72 -8.04
CA ASP A 319 -4.27 -8.53 -8.33
C ASP A 319 -5.20 -8.17 -7.16
N GLN A 320 -6.09 -7.21 -7.39
CA GLN A 320 -7.06 -6.73 -6.40
C GLN A 320 -8.19 -7.73 -6.12
N ASP A 321 -8.20 -8.92 -6.71
CA ASP A 321 -9.07 -10.02 -6.26
C ASP A 321 -8.41 -10.86 -5.16
N GLN A 322 -7.09 -10.75 -4.96
CA GLN A 322 -6.38 -11.44 -3.89
C GLN A 322 -5.99 -10.49 -2.74
N GLU A 323 -5.60 -9.26 -3.03
CA GLU A 323 -5.19 -8.30 -2.00
C GLU A 323 -5.77 -6.91 -2.26
N LYS A 324 -6.82 -6.58 -1.51
CA LYS A 324 -7.46 -5.26 -1.51
C LYS A 324 -8.10 -5.00 -0.15
N GLU A 325 -8.61 -3.79 0.00
CA GLU A 325 -9.51 -3.47 1.10
C GLU A 325 -10.65 -4.50 1.22
N GLU A 326 -10.97 -4.90 2.44
CA GLU A 326 -11.93 -5.97 2.80
C GLU A 326 -11.51 -7.41 2.44
N VAL A 327 -10.37 -7.59 1.77
CA VAL A 327 -9.88 -8.89 1.31
C VAL A 327 -8.44 -9.13 1.75
N ASP A 328 -8.30 -9.78 2.91
CA ASP A 328 -7.03 -10.34 3.35
C ASP A 328 -6.73 -11.66 2.64
N ARG A 329 -5.47 -11.86 2.25
CA ARG A 329 -4.99 -13.15 1.79
C ARG A 329 -4.95 -14.17 2.92
N LEU A 330 -5.30 -15.41 2.58
CA LEU A 330 -5.21 -16.56 3.49
C LEU A 330 -3.99 -17.44 3.23
N ASP A 331 -3.30 -17.21 2.13
CA ASP A 331 -2.07 -17.92 1.73
C ASP A 331 -1.05 -16.93 1.14
N LEU A 332 0.23 -17.27 1.25
CA LEU A 332 1.33 -16.48 0.69
C LEU A 332 1.86 -17.05 -0.64
N GLY A 333 1.33 -18.15 -1.17
CA GLY A 333 1.74 -18.67 -2.46
C GLY A 333 1.24 -17.85 -3.65
N LEU A 334 1.79 -18.16 -4.83
CA LEU A 334 1.16 -17.73 -6.07
C LEU A 334 -0.21 -18.42 -6.20
N PRO A 335 -1.26 -17.70 -6.60
CA PRO A 335 -2.60 -18.24 -6.64
C PRO A 335 -2.78 -19.26 -7.77
N GLY A 336 -3.68 -20.22 -7.53
CA GLY A 336 -4.08 -21.23 -8.50
C GLY A 336 -2.90 -22.01 -9.10
N MET A 337 -2.89 -22.13 -10.42
CA MET A 337 -1.89 -22.93 -11.13
C MET A 337 -0.66 -22.15 -11.62
N GLN A 338 -0.45 -20.91 -11.16
CA GLN A 338 0.69 -20.10 -11.58
C GLN A 338 2.04 -20.77 -11.28
N GLU A 339 2.20 -21.39 -10.10
CA GLU A 339 3.44 -22.12 -9.75
C GLU A 339 3.72 -23.29 -10.72
N SER A 340 2.69 -24.06 -11.07
CA SER A 340 2.80 -25.14 -12.06
C SER A 340 3.14 -24.61 -13.45
N LEU A 341 2.49 -23.52 -13.88
CA LEU A 341 2.78 -22.85 -15.14
C LEU A 341 4.24 -22.40 -15.24
N VAL A 342 4.76 -21.74 -14.19
CA VAL A 342 6.16 -21.30 -14.13
C VAL A 342 7.11 -22.48 -14.27
N ASN A 343 6.90 -23.55 -13.52
CA ASN A 343 7.78 -24.73 -13.56
C ASN A 343 7.76 -25.40 -14.94
N LYS A 344 6.58 -25.64 -15.52
CA LYS A 344 6.45 -26.29 -16.83
C LYS A 344 7.04 -25.46 -17.97
N VAL A 345 6.86 -24.14 -17.93
CA VAL A 345 7.49 -23.23 -18.90
C VAL A 345 9.01 -23.21 -18.74
N ALA A 346 9.51 -23.15 -17.50
CA ALA A 346 10.95 -23.15 -17.23
C ALA A 346 11.64 -24.44 -17.69
N ASP A 347 10.99 -25.58 -17.52
CA ASP A 347 11.50 -26.88 -17.98
C ASP A 347 11.60 -26.96 -19.51
N ALA A 348 10.61 -26.39 -20.22
CA ALA A 348 10.52 -26.45 -21.67
C ALA A 348 11.35 -25.36 -22.39
N ALA A 349 11.66 -24.25 -21.73
CA ALA A 349 12.38 -23.14 -22.34
C ALA A 349 13.83 -23.53 -22.71
N LYS A 350 14.30 -23.00 -23.85
CA LYS A 350 15.68 -23.22 -24.35
C LYS A 350 16.75 -22.66 -23.41
N LYS A 351 16.43 -21.58 -22.69
CA LYS A 351 17.32 -20.84 -21.78
C LYS A 351 16.63 -20.63 -20.43
N PRO A 352 17.38 -20.34 -19.36
CA PRO A 352 16.77 -19.93 -18.10
C PRO A 352 15.81 -18.75 -18.31
N VAL A 353 14.60 -18.86 -17.76
CA VAL A 353 13.52 -17.88 -17.94
C VAL A 353 13.66 -16.73 -16.93
N ILE A 354 13.02 -15.61 -17.22
CA ILE A 354 12.91 -14.47 -16.31
C ILE A 354 11.51 -14.48 -15.70
N LEU A 355 11.42 -14.41 -14.37
CA LEU A 355 10.14 -14.28 -13.65
C LEU A 355 9.99 -12.86 -13.12
N VAL A 356 8.95 -12.16 -13.56
CA VAL A 356 8.54 -10.84 -13.06
C VAL A 356 7.29 -11.01 -12.20
N LEU A 357 7.37 -10.52 -10.96
CA LEU A 357 6.31 -10.58 -9.96
C LEU A 357 5.65 -9.21 -9.82
N LEU A 358 4.36 -9.16 -10.11
CA LEU A 358 3.48 -8.00 -9.94
C LEU A 358 2.50 -8.30 -8.81
N CYS A 359 2.82 -7.78 -7.62
CA CYS A 359 2.05 -7.92 -6.39
C CYS A 359 2.53 -6.88 -5.38
N GLY A 360 1.65 -6.34 -4.54
CA GLY A 360 2.02 -5.51 -3.41
C GLY A 360 2.59 -6.33 -2.26
N GLY A 361 1.85 -7.34 -1.80
CA GLY A 361 2.28 -8.18 -0.68
C GLY A 361 3.33 -9.23 -1.05
N PRO A 362 4.00 -9.83 -0.04
CA PRO A 362 5.00 -10.88 -0.27
C PRO A 362 4.36 -12.15 -0.84
N VAL A 363 5.11 -12.86 -1.67
CA VAL A 363 4.71 -14.16 -2.22
C VAL A 363 5.84 -15.18 -2.04
N ASP A 364 5.52 -16.36 -1.51
CA ASP A 364 6.49 -17.45 -1.39
C ASP A 364 6.82 -18.02 -2.77
N VAL A 365 7.99 -17.64 -3.27
CA VAL A 365 8.58 -18.10 -4.52
C VAL A 365 9.82 -18.96 -4.29
N THR A 366 9.89 -19.68 -3.15
CA THR A 366 11.00 -20.60 -2.84
C THR A 366 11.24 -21.62 -3.96
N PHE A 367 10.16 -22.10 -4.60
CA PHE A 367 10.23 -23.01 -5.75
C PHE A 367 11.04 -22.41 -6.93
N ALA A 368 10.86 -21.11 -7.20
CA ALA A 368 11.56 -20.41 -8.28
C ALA A 368 12.96 -19.95 -7.86
N LYS A 369 13.13 -19.53 -6.59
CA LYS A 369 14.42 -19.09 -6.04
C LYS A 369 15.49 -20.17 -6.22
N ASN A 370 15.16 -21.42 -5.91
CA ASN A 370 16.12 -22.53 -5.93
C ASN A 370 16.23 -23.23 -7.30
N ASN A 371 15.38 -22.90 -8.27
CA ASN A 371 15.38 -23.54 -9.58
C ASN A 371 16.39 -22.87 -10.53
N PRO A 372 17.42 -23.59 -11.05
CA PRO A 372 18.42 -23.02 -11.97
C PRO A 372 17.85 -22.65 -13.35
N LYS A 373 16.69 -23.19 -13.73
CA LYS A 373 15.97 -22.79 -14.95
C LYS A 373 15.25 -21.44 -14.82
N ILE A 374 15.20 -20.86 -13.62
CA ILE A 374 14.77 -19.47 -13.41
C ILE A 374 16.04 -18.62 -13.30
N GLY A 375 16.42 -17.97 -14.39
CA GLY A 375 17.64 -17.17 -14.48
C GLY A 375 17.57 -15.89 -13.66
N ALA A 376 16.42 -15.23 -13.65
CA ALA A 376 16.20 -14.02 -12.88
C ALA A 376 14.79 -13.96 -12.25
N ILE A 377 14.70 -13.27 -11.11
CA ILE A 377 13.43 -12.93 -10.45
C ILE A 377 13.44 -11.43 -10.18
N VAL A 378 12.44 -10.73 -10.68
CA VAL A 378 12.22 -9.29 -10.51
C VAL A 378 10.91 -9.08 -9.80
N TRP A 379 10.88 -8.26 -8.76
CA TRP A 379 9.64 -7.79 -8.13
C TRP A 379 9.42 -6.32 -8.49
N ALA A 380 8.27 -6.01 -9.05
CA ALA A 380 7.96 -4.68 -9.56
C ALA A 380 6.77 -4.01 -8.84
N GLY A 381 6.23 -4.65 -7.79
CA GLY A 381 5.11 -4.08 -7.04
C GLY A 381 3.88 -3.84 -7.93
N TYR A 382 3.25 -2.68 -7.72
CA TYR A 382 2.30 -2.05 -8.63
C TYR A 382 2.95 -0.79 -9.23
N PRO A 383 3.61 -0.89 -10.40
CA PRO A 383 4.54 0.14 -10.90
C PRO A 383 3.87 1.32 -11.62
N GLY A 384 2.54 1.44 -11.55
CA GLY A 384 1.79 2.59 -12.04
C GLY A 384 1.73 2.72 -13.56
N GLN A 385 1.38 3.92 -14.01
CA GLN A 385 1.06 4.25 -15.42
C GLN A 385 2.16 3.92 -16.43
N ALA A 386 3.43 4.06 -16.02
CA ALA A 386 4.60 3.82 -16.85
C ALA A 386 5.28 2.48 -16.53
N GLY A 387 4.62 1.61 -15.75
CA GLY A 387 5.23 0.42 -15.19
C GLY A 387 5.72 -0.59 -16.21
N GLY A 388 4.99 -0.79 -17.31
CA GLY A 388 5.45 -1.64 -18.41
C GLY A 388 6.77 -1.15 -19.02
N ILE A 389 6.92 0.17 -19.19
CA ILE A 389 8.15 0.80 -19.69
C ILE A 389 9.28 0.59 -18.68
N ALA A 390 9.06 0.89 -17.40
CA ALA A 390 10.06 0.73 -16.34
C ALA A 390 10.60 -0.70 -16.28
N ILE A 391 9.71 -1.70 -16.32
CA ILE A 391 10.08 -3.11 -16.32
C ILE A 391 10.93 -3.43 -17.55
N ALA A 392 10.51 -3.05 -18.75
CA ALA A 392 11.27 -3.31 -19.96
C ALA A 392 12.67 -2.66 -19.90
N GLN A 393 12.78 -1.43 -19.42
CA GLN A 393 14.06 -0.72 -19.28
C GLN A 393 15.00 -1.41 -18.28
N VAL A 394 14.48 -1.95 -17.18
CA VAL A 394 15.26 -2.78 -16.25
C VAL A 394 15.71 -4.09 -16.91
N LEU A 395 14.79 -4.79 -17.59
CA LEU A 395 15.10 -6.06 -18.23
C LEU A 395 16.18 -5.91 -19.31
N PHE A 396 16.21 -4.80 -20.04
CA PHE A 396 17.19 -4.52 -21.10
C PHE A 396 18.40 -3.70 -20.65
N GLY A 397 18.51 -3.40 -19.34
CA GLY A 397 19.66 -2.69 -18.78
C GLY A 397 19.78 -1.22 -19.17
N GLU A 398 18.68 -0.58 -19.59
CA GLU A 398 18.61 0.89 -19.72
C GLU A 398 18.53 1.57 -18.36
N HIS A 399 18.00 0.86 -17.36
CA HIS A 399 18.00 1.27 -15.97
C HIS A 399 18.54 0.13 -15.10
N ASN A 400 19.42 0.45 -14.14
CA ASN A 400 19.97 -0.52 -13.20
C ASN A 400 19.13 -0.49 -11.91
N PRO A 401 18.35 -1.55 -11.58
CA PRO A 401 17.40 -1.51 -10.47
C PRO A 401 18.11 -1.35 -9.12
N GLY A 402 17.77 -0.27 -8.41
CA GLY A 402 18.32 0.04 -7.07
C GLY A 402 17.39 -0.30 -5.90
N GLY A 403 16.17 -0.77 -6.18
CA GLY A 403 15.17 -1.06 -5.17
C GLY A 403 15.58 -2.19 -4.21
N ARG A 404 15.00 -2.15 -3.01
CA ARG A 404 15.18 -3.17 -1.94
C ARG A 404 13.83 -3.53 -1.35
N LEU A 405 13.70 -4.74 -0.81
CA LEU A 405 12.43 -5.19 -0.27
C LEU A 405 12.03 -4.38 0.98
N PRO A 406 10.86 -3.70 0.98
CA PRO A 406 10.38 -2.96 2.13
C PRO A 406 9.75 -3.85 3.21
N VAL A 407 9.54 -5.13 2.90
CA VAL A 407 8.92 -6.13 3.78
C VAL A 407 9.65 -7.45 3.67
N THR A 408 9.64 -8.24 4.75
CA THR A 408 10.15 -9.61 4.74
C THR A 408 9.24 -10.50 3.91
N TRP A 409 9.81 -11.31 3.02
CA TRP A 409 9.07 -12.34 2.30
C TRP A 409 9.16 -13.65 3.07
N TYR A 410 8.02 -14.03 3.66
CA TYR A 410 7.89 -15.24 4.47
C TYR A 410 7.53 -16.45 3.60
N PRO A 411 7.89 -17.66 4.05
CA PRO A 411 7.42 -18.88 3.41
C PRO A 411 5.93 -19.13 3.73
N LYS A 412 5.24 -19.94 2.92
CA LYS A 412 3.77 -20.15 3.04
C LYS A 412 3.34 -20.58 4.44
N GLU A 413 4.16 -21.38 5.13
CA GLU A 413 3.88 -21.84 6.50
C GLU A 413 3.74 -20.73 7.54
N PHE A 414 4.22 -19.51 7.26
CA PHE A 414 4.08 -18.38 8.19
C PHE A 414 2.62 -17.99 8.44
N THR A 415 1.70 -18.30 7.51
CA THR A 415 0.25 -18.09 7.69
C THR A 415 -0.38 -18.97 8.77
N ALA A 416 0.37 -19.93 9.32
CA ALA A 416 -0.02 -20.67 10.53
C ALA A 416 -0.03 -19.78 11.78
N VAL A 417 0.74 -18.68 11.79
CA VAL A 417 0.65 -17.67 12.84
C VAL A 417 -0.71 -16.97 12.73
N PRO A 418 -1.49 -16.83 13.82
CA PRO A 418 -2.73 -16.07 13.79
C PRO A 418 -2.39 -14.62 13.45
N MET A 419 -2.87 -14.11 12.31
CA MET A 419 -2.52 -12.73 11.89
C MET A 419 -3.08 -11.69 12.88
N THR A 420 -4.12 -12.04 13.63
CA THR A 420 -4.71 -11.27 14.75
C THR A 420 -3.84 -11.16 16.01
N ASP A 421 -2.74 -11.93 16.12
CA ASP A 421 -1.78 -11.81 17.22
C ASP A 421 -0.85 -10.60 16.99
N MET A 422 -1.08 -9.51 17.71
CA MET A 422 -0.35 -8.25 17.50
C MET A 422 1.03 -8.21 18.17
N ARG A 423 1.48 -9.29 18.81
CA ARG A 423 2.82 -9.32 19.42
C ARG A 423 3.88 -9.17 18.36
N MET A 424 4.87 -8.31 18.57
CA MET A 424 5.96 -8.19 17.60
C MET A 424 7.12 -9.14 17.90
N ARG A 425 7.45 -9.30 19.19
CA ARG A 425 8.58 -10.09 19.66
C ARG A 425 8.30 -11.59 19.61
N ALA A 426 9.30 -12.38 19.26
CA ALA A 426 9.23 -13.83 19.37
C ALA A 426 9.07 -14.26 20.84
N ASP A 427 8.29 -15.30 21.06
CA ASP A 427 8.08 -15.89 22.37
C ASP A 427 8.22 -17.42 22.26
N PRO A 428 9.40 -17.96 22.62
CA PRO A 428 9.66 -19.40 22.56
C PRO A 428 8.73 -20.24 23.45
N SER A 429 8.17 -19.67 24.52
CA SER A 429 7.29 -20.41 25.44
C SER A 429 5.94 -20.76 24.81
N THR A 430 5.49 -19.95 23.85
CA THR A 430 4.24 -20.16 23.10
C THR A 430 4.49 -20.63 21.66
N GLY A 431 5.76 -20.83 21.26
CA GLY A 431 6.13 -21.14 19.88
C GLY A 431 5.93 -19.99 18.90
N TYR A 432 5.66 -18.77 19.39
CA TYR A 432 5.41 -17.61 18.55
C TYR A 432 6.72 -17.11 17.92
N PRO A 433 6.82 -17.08 16.58
CA PRO A 433 8.11 -16.88 15.91
C PRO A 433 8.56 -15.42 15.85
N GLY A 434 7.73 -14.48 16.29
CA GLY A 434 7.92 -13.03 16.11
C GLY A 434 7.51 -12.56 14.72
N ARG A 435 7.48 -11.24 14.51
CA ARG A 435 7.10 -10.60 13.24
C ARG A 435 8.12 -9.60 12.77
N THR A 436 8.10 -9.34 11.47
CA THR A 436 9.02 -8.42 10.75
C THR A 436 10.47 -8.88 10.84
N TYR A 437 11.33 -8.27 10.01
CA TYR A 437 12.77 -8.52 10.05
C TYR A 437 13.42 -8.26 11.42
N ARG A 438 12.79 -7.44 12.28
CA ARG A 438 13.34 -7.06 13.59
C ARG A 438 13.29 -8.21 14.58
N PHE A 439 12.22 -8.99 14.57
CA PHE A 439 11.91 -9.92 15.65
C PHE A 439 11.69 -11.35 15.18
N TYR A 440 11.35 -11.55 13.91
CA TYR A 440 11.11 -12.88 13.36
C TYR A 440 12.38 -13.75 13.45
N LYS A 441 12.21 -14.96 13.99
CA LYS A 441 13.30 -15.95 14.17
C LYS A 441 13.23 -17.13 13.20
N GLY A 442 12.23 -17.15 12.31
CA GLY A 442 12.05 -18.23 11.35
C GLY A 442 12.80 -17.99 10.03
N LYS A 443 12.54 -18.87 9.06
CA LYS A 443 13.13 -18.81 7.71
C LYS A 443 12.44 -17.75 6.86
N THR A 444 13.22 -17.10 6.00
CA THR A 444 12.73 -16.13 5.01
C THR A 444 12.98 -16.63 3.60
N VAL A 445 12.06 -16.32 2.69
CA VAL A 445 12.26 -16.50 1.24
C VAL A 445 13.23 -15.43 0.76
N TYR A 446 12.93 -14.17 1.07
CA TYR A 446 13.85 -13.04 0.95
C TYR A 446 13.73 -12.17 2.21
N SER A 447 14.87 -11.67 2.68
CA SER A 447 14.93 -10.78 3.83
C SER A 447 14.47 -9.37 3.45
N PHE A 448 14.12 -8.58 4.46
CA PHE A 448 13.98 -7.13 4.31
C PHE A 448 15.33 -6.49 3.92
N GLY A 449 15.30 -5.44 3.10
CA GLY A 449 16.50 -4.78 2.57
C GLY A 449 17.04 -5.44 1.31
#